data_AF-A0A9W6ZEW3-F1
#
_entry.id   AF-A0A9W6ZEW3-F1
#
_cell.length_a   1.000
_cell.length_b   1.000
_cell.length_c   1.000
_cell.angle_alpha   90.00
_cell.angle_beta   90.00
_cell.angle_gamma   90.00
#
_symmetry.space_group_name_H-M   'P 1'
#
loop_
_entity.id
_entity.type
_entity.pdbx_description
1 polymer ?
#
loop_
_entity_poly.entity_id
_entity_poly.type
_entity_poly.pdbx_seq_one_letter_code
_entity_poly.pdbx_strand_id
1 'polypeptide(L)'
;MQVEGRLDLGGIGGSFSSVVGLSNATEAVLGHGLPKSKRLMLSDWSEEELTEEQCEYAARDAWAAAAVIGELRARFPEEFSDAAVGDIVKKQMKVPELARRFEARKVARTRIKE
;
A
#
# COMPACT_ATOMS: atom_id res chain seq x y z
N MET A 1 2.48 -4.35 18.98
CA MET A 1 2.50 -3.06 18.25
C MET A 1 1.24 -3.00 17.40
N GLN A 2 0.29 -2.11 17.70
CA GLN A 2 -0.91 -1.94 16.86
C GLN A 2 -0.62 -0.85 15.83
N VAL A 3 -0.71 -1.18 14.55
CA VAL A 3 -0.50 -0.21 13.45
C VAL A 3 -1.82 0.54 13.24
N GLU A 4 -1.90 1.77 13.73
CA GLU A 4 -3.13 2.59 13.67
C GLU A 4 -3.31 3.35 12.33
N GLY A 5 -2.26 3.40 11.51
CA GLY A 5 -2.22 4.15 10.25
C GLY A 5 -1.72 3.31 9.08
N ARG A 6 -2.30 3.55 7.90
CA ARG A 6 -1.86 3.00 6.61
C ARG A 6 -1.65 4.15 5.64
N LEU A 7 -0.55 4.14 4.90
CA LEU A 7 -0.37 4.98 3.73
C LEU A 7 -0.58 4.11 2.49
N ASP A 8 -1.80 4.12 1.95
CA ASP A 8 -2.10 3.49 0.67
C ASP A 8 -1.96 4.52 -0.45
N LEU A 9 -0.92 4.36 -1.28
CA LEU A 9 -0.69 5.23 -2.43
C LEU A 9 -1.72 5.03 -3.54
N GLY A 10 -2.51 3.95 -3.50
CA GLY A 10 -3.54 3.72 -4.50
C GLY A 10 -4.75 4.63 -4.38
N GLY A 11 -4.85 5.43 -3.32
CA GLY A 11 -5.79 6.56 -3.23
C GLY A 11 -5.30 7.85 -3.89
N ILE A 12 -4.05 7.89 -4.37
CA ILE A 12 -3.48 9.06 -5.03
C ILE A 12 -3.92 9.04 -6.50
N GLY A 13 -4.87 9.93 -6.86
CA GLY A 13 -5.25 10.18 -8.25
C GLY A 13 -6.39 9.32 -8.83
N GLY A 14 -7.06 8.49 -8.04
CA GLY A 14 -8.19 7.66 -8.50
C GLY A 14 -9.51 7.94 -7.77
N SER A 15 -10.64 7.78 -8.46
CA SER A 15 -11.90 7.50 -7.76
C SER A 15 -11.79 6.13 -7.08
N PHE A 16 -12.63 5.84 -6.08
CA PHE A 16 -12.64 4.55 -5.36
C PHE A 16 -12.76 3.30 -6.26
N SER A 17 -12.95 3.44 -7.59
CA SER A 17 -13.00 2.36 -8.57
C SER A 17 -11.66 2.03 -9.25
N SER A 18 -10.62 2.86 -9.15
CA SER A 18 -9.30 2.57 -9.77
C SER A 18 -8.15 2.93 -8.83
N VAL A 19 -7.74 1.96 -8.03
CA VAL A 19 -6.63 2.08 -7.08
C VAL A 19 -5.31 1.86 -7.82
N VAL A 20 -4.42 2.85 -7.86
CA VAL A 20 -3.10 2.72 -8.49
C VAL A 20 -2.17 1.91 -7.59
N GLY A 21 -1.75 0.72 -8.01
CA GLY A 21 -0.81 -0.09 -7.24
C GLY A 21 0.58 0.54 -7.15
N LEU A 22 1.32 0.27 -6.07
CA LEU A 22 2.67 0.80 -5.84
C LEU A 22 3.61 0.60 -7.04
N SER A 23 3.59 -0.59 -7.65
CA SER A 23 4.37 -0.90 -8.86
C SER A 23 4.06 0.01 -10.06
N ASN A 24 2.79 0.40 -10.23
CA ASN A 24 2.40 1.29 -11.33
C ASN A 24 2.77 2.73 -10.98
N ALA A 25 2.65 3.12 -9.70
CA ALA A 25 3.06 4.43 -9.23
C ALA A 25 4.57 4.64 -9.37
N THR A 26 5.39 3.64 -8.98
CA THR A 26 6.84 3.71 -9.18
C THR A 26 7.22 3.81 -10.64
N GLU A 27 6.56 3.04 -11.52
CA GLU A 27 6.82 3.10 -12.95
C GLU A 27 6.46 4.46 -13.54
N ALA A 28 5.29 5.01 -13.21
CA ALA A 28 4.83 6.29 -13.74
C ALA A 28 5.61 7.49 -13.19
N VAL A 29 5.99 7.47 -11.91
CA VAL A 29 6.63 8.62 -11.24
C VAL A 29 8.15 8.56 -11.35
N LEU A 30 8.74 7.39 -11.08
CA LEU A 30 10.18 7.16 -11.02
C LEU A 30 10.77 6.54 -12.29
N GLY A 31 9.93 6.07 -13.24
CA GLY A 31 10.39 5.39 -14.45
C GLY A 31 10.88 3.95 -14.22
N HIS A 32 10.65 3.39 -13.02
CA HIS A 32 11.13 2.07 -12.63
C HIS A 32 10.01 1.20 -12.06
N GLY A 33 9.84 0.01 -12.62
CA GLY A 33 8.92 -1.00 -12.09
C GLY A 33 9.50 -1.74 -10.89
N LEU A 34 8.65 -2.09 -9.92
CA LEU A 34 9.03 -2.97 -8.82
C LEU A 34 8.82 -4.44 -9.22
N PRO A 35 9.84 -5.31 -9.09
CA PRO A 35 9.69 -6.72 -9.43
C PRO A 35 8.74 -7.41 -8.44
N LYS A 36 7.67 -7.99 -8.98
CA LYS A 36 6.66 -8.73 -8.21
C LYS A 36 7.15 -10.15 -7.95
N SER A 37 7.67 -10.40 -6.76
CA SER A 37 7.93 -11.77 -6.30
C SER A 37 6.67 -12.33 -5.64
N LYS A 38 5.89 -13.15 -6.35
CA LYS A 38 4.71 -13.81 -5.76
C LYS A 38 5.08 -14.68 -4.56
N ARG A 39 6.29 -15.27 -4.56
CA ARG A 39 6.82 -16.09 -3.47
C ARG A 39 6.94 -15.28 -2.18
N LEU A 40 7.56 -14.10 -2.23
CA LEU A 40 7.75 -13.23 -1.06
C LEU A 40 6.45 -12.51 -0.68
N MET A 41 5.65 -12.10 -1.67
CA MET A 41 4.37 -11.46 -1.42
C MET A 41 3.38 -12.37 -0.68
N LEU A 42 3.45 -13.68 -0.91
CA LEU A 42 2.56 -14.69 -0.30
C LEU A 42 3.27 -15.55 0.75
N SER A 43 4.49 -15.18 1.17
CA SER A 43 5.20 -15.89 2.25
C SER A 43 4.49 -15.68 3.58
N ASP A 44 4.85 -16.50 4.58
CA ASP A 44 4.39 -16.28 5.94
C ASP A 44 5.10 -15.07 6.57
N TRP A 45 4.35 -14.00 6.81
CA TRP A 45 4.82 -12.76 7.47
C TRP A 45 4.55 -12.76 8.98
N SER A 46 3.99 -13.85 9.52
CA SER A 46 3.71 -14.04 10.94
C SER A 46 4.77 -14.87 11.67
N GLU A 47 5.78 -15.34 10.95
CA GLU A 47 6.95 -16.01 11.50
C GLU A 47 7.66 -15.13 12.55
N GLU A 48 8.21 -15.77 13.59
CA GLU A 48 8.91 -15.09 14.68
C GLU A 48 10.16 -14.35 14.18
N GLU A 49 10.87 -14.95 13.21
CA GLU A 49 12.02 -14.36 12.54
C GLU A 49 11.76 -14.28 11.03
N LEU A 50 11.91 -13.09 10.47
CA LEU A 50 11.81 -12.87 9.03
C LEU A 50 13.14 -13.22 8.35
N THR A 51 13.06 -13.84 7.18
CA THR A 51 14.22 -14.06 6.32
C THR A 51 14.77 -12.74 5.79
N GLU A 52 16.05 -12.72 5.43
CA GLU A 52 16.70 -11.55 4.82
C GLU A 52 15.94 -11.08 3.56
N GLU A 53 15.51 -12.02 2.72
CA GLU A 53 14.72 -11.70 1.51
C GLU A 53 13.37 -11.03 1.83
N GLN A 54 12.72 -11.41 2.93
CA GLN A 54 11.49 -10.77 3.38
C GLN A 54 11.76 -9.36 3.91
N CYS A 55 12.84 -9.18 4.68
CA CYS A 55 13.27 -7.87 5.15
C CYS A 55 13.59 -6.93 3.97
N GLU A 56 14.38 -7.39 2.99
CA GLU A 56 14.69 -6.63 1.78
C GLU A 56 13.44 -6.28 0.98
N TYR A 57 12.53 -7.23 0.81
CA TYR A 57 11.26 -7.02 0.11
C TYR A 57 10.42 -5.93 0.80
N ALA A 58 10.25 -6.03 2.12
CA ALA A 58 9.49 -5.05 2.90
C ALA A 58 10.15 -3.66 2.92
N ALA A 59 11.48 -3.61 3.07
CA ALA A 59 12.25 -2.38 3.03
C ALA A 59 12.14 -1.69 1.67
N ARG A 60 12.19 -2.45 0.58
CA ARG A 60 12.01 -1.94 -0.78
C ARG A 60 10.62 -1.33 -0.99
N ASP A 61 9.56 -1.99 -0.53
CA ASP A 61 8.19 -1.46 -0.65
C ASP A 61 8.03 -0.15 0.13
N ALA A 62 8.61 -0.05 1.33
CA ALA A 62 8.62 1.18 2.13
C ALA A 62 9.42 2.30 1.47
N TRP A 63 10.63 2.00 0.99
CA TRP A 63 11.47 2.96 0.28
C TRP A 63 10.80 3.48 -0.99
N ALA A 64 10.21 2.58 -1.79
CA ALA A 64 9.53 2.92 -3.02
C ALA A 64 8.35 3.87 -2.78
N ALA A 65 7.57 3.62 -1.73
CA ALA A 65 6.46 4.50 -1.36
C ALA A 65 6.95 5.91 -0.97
N ALA A 66 8.02 5.98 -0.17
CA ALA A 66 8.63 7.26 0.22
C ALA A 66 9.22 8.00 -0.98
N ALA A 67 9.92 7.30 -1.87
CA ALA A 67 10.51 7.88 -3.08
C ALA A 67 9.44 8.46 -4.03
N VAL A 68 8.33 7.73 -4.24
CA VAL A 68 7.19 8.23 -5.03
C VAL A 68 6.62 9.51 -4.42
N ILE A 69 6.37 9.55 -3.11
CA ILE A 69 5.86 10.76 -2.44
C ILE A 69 6.87 11.91 -2.53
N GLY A 70 8.16 11.64 -2.35
CA GLY A 70 9.22 12.64 -2.47
C GLY A 70 9.26 13.27 -3.86
N GLU A 71 9.16 12.46 -4.90
CA GLU A 71 9.14 12.94 -6.28
C GLU A 71 7.85 13.71 -6.61
N LEU A 72 6.69 13.23 -6.17
CA LEU A 72 5.42 13.94 -6.34
C LEU A 72 5.43 15.30 -5.64
N ARG A 73 6.04 15.38 -4.45
CA ARG A 73 6.26 16.66 -3.74
C ARG A 73 7.14 17.63 -4.51
N ALA A 74 8.22 17.13 -5.10
CA ALA A 74 9.13 17.96 -5.87
C ALA A 74 8.44 18.52 -7.13
N ARG A 75 7.58 17.74 -7.78
CA ARG A 75 6.87 18.15 -9.01
C ARG A 75 5.60 18.97 -8.72
N PHE A 76 4.91 18.69 -7.62
CA PHE A 76 3.57 19.23 -7.29
C PHE A 76 3.48 19.56 -5.80
N PRO A 77 4.21 20.59 -5.32
CA PRO A 77 4.38 20.85 -3.88
C PRO A 77 3.08 21.22 -3.15
N GLU A 78 2.15 21.91 -3.81
CA GLU A 78 0.85 22.27 -3.22
C GLU A 78 -0.06 21.05 -3.03
N GLU A 79 -0.11 20.17 -4.04
CA GLU A 79 -0.98 18.99 -4.06
C GLU A 79 -0.48 17.87 -3.13
N PHE A 80 0.84 17.78 -2.92
CA PHE A 80 1.47 16.72 -2.14
C PHE A 80 2.22 17.21 -0.90
N SER A 81 1.90 18.43 -0.42
CA SER A 81 2.41 18.95 0.84
C SER A 81 2.20 17.99 2.02
N ASP A 82 2.99 18.14 3.10
CA ASP A 82 2.83 17.33 4.31
C ASP A 82 1.39 17.36 4.86
N ALA A 83 0.75 18.53 4.80
CA ALA A 83 -0.64 18.70 5.19
C ALA A 83 -1.59 17.92 4.26
N ALA A 84 -1.43 18.06 2.94
CA ALA A 84 -2.27 17.37 1.97
C ALA A 84 -2.14 15.84 2.06
N VAL A 85 -0.91 15.32 2.17
CA VAL A 85 -0.65 13.89 2.38
C VAL A 85 -1.22 13.42 3.71
N GLY A 86 -1.05 14.21 4.78
CA GLY A 86 -1.63 13.92 6.09
C GLY A 86 -3.16 13.82 6.05
N ASP A 87 -3.82 14.70 5.30
CA ASP A 87 -5.28 14.67 5.13
C ASP A 87 -5.74 13.48 4.29
N ILE A 88 -4.98 13.10 3.26
CA ILE A 88 -5.23 11.87 2.50
C ILE A 88 -5.17 10.67 3.44
N VAL A 89 -4.11 10.53 4.25
CA VAL A 89 -3.93 9.43 5.21
C VAL A 89 -5.07 9.39 6.24
N LYS A 90 -5.48 10.54 6.78
CA LYS A 90 -6.59 10.61 7.75
C LYS A 90 -7.92 10.16 7.15
N LYS A 91 -8.16 10.42 5.87
CA LYS A 91 -9.37 10.00 5.14
C LYS A 91 -9.37 8.51 4.78
N GLN A 92 -8.23 7.82 4.90
CA GLN A 92 -8.17 6.40 4.62
C GLN A 92 -8.88 5.57 5.69
N MET A 93 -9.44 4.44 5.25
CA MET A 93 -10.04 3.46 6.13
C MET A 93 -9.00 2.91 7.11
N LYS A 94 -9.36 2.87 8.40
CA LYS A 94 -8.51 2.33 9.45
C LYS A 94 -8.31 0.83 9.29
N VAL A 95 -7.14 0.34 9.73
CA VAL A 95 -6.74 -1.07 9.61
C VAL A 95 -7.78 -2.04 10.21
N PRO A 96 -8.37 -1.80 11.40
CA PRO A 96 -9.38 -2.71 11.95
C PRO A 96 -10.64 -2.84 11.08
N GLU A 97 -11.10 -1.73 10.50
CA GLU A 97 -12.28 -1.72 9.62
C GLU A 97 -11.99 -2.44 8.29
N LEU A 98 -10.77 -2.28 7.77
CA LEU A 98 -10.32 -3.00 6.58
C LEU A 98 -10.29 -4.52 6.81
N ALA A 99 -9.77 -4.95 7.96
CA ALA A 99 -9.77 -6.37 8.35
C ALA A 99 -11.20 -6.92 8.45
N ARG A 100 -12.11 -6.16 9.09
CA ARG A 100 -13.55 -6.51 9.16
C ARG A 100 -14.16 -6.70 7.78
N ARG A 101 -13.87 -5.79 6.83
CA ARG A 101 -14.35 -5.90 5.44
C ARG A 101 -13.76 -7.09 4.69
N PHE A 102 -12.47 -7.38 4.92
CA PHE A 102 -11.82 -8.55 4.32
C PHE A 102 -12.51 -9.84 4.77
N GLU A 103 -12.74 -10.00 6.08
CA GLU A 103 -13.46 -11.16 6.63
C GLU A 103 -14.90 -11.25 6.09
N ALA A 104 -15.63 -10.14 6.03
CA ALA A 104 -16.97 -10.12 5.47
C ALA A 104 -17.00 -10.57 3.99
N ARG A 105 -16.03 -10.14 3.18
CA ARG A 105 -15.88 -10.58 1.78
C ARG A 105 -15.53 -12.06 1.69
N LYS A 106 -14.68 -12.57 2.58
CA LYS A 106 -14.32 -13.98 2.64
C LYS A 106 -15.55 -14.85 2.90
N VAL A 107 -16.36 -14.49 3.91
CA VAL A 107 -17.62 -15.16 4.23
C VAL A 107 -18.61 -15.11 3.06
N ALA A 108 -18.78 -13.95 2.43
CA ALA A 108 -19.68 -13.81 1.29
C ALA A 108 -19.26 -14.67 0.09
N ARG A 109 -17.95 -14.77 -0.20
CA ARG A 109 -17.44 -15.63 -1.28
C ARG A 109 -17.68 -17.11 -1.02
N THR A 110 -17.58 -17.56 0.23
CA THR A 110 -17.88 -18.94 0.59
C THR A 110 -19.36 -19.25 0.35
N ARG A 111 -20.26 -18.36 0.78
CA ARG A 111 -21.72 -18.51 0.62
C ARG A 111 -22.21 -18.51 -0.84
N ILE A 112 -21.51 -17.83 -1.75
CA ILE A 112 -21.86 -17.81 -3.18
C ILE A 112 -21.42 -19.11 -3.90
N LYS A 113 -20.46 -19.84 -3.32
CA LYS A 113 -19.94 -21.09 -3.89
C LYS A 113 -20.71 -22.33 -3.41
N GLU A 114 -21.52 -22.20 -2.36
CA GLU A 114 -22.49 -23.20 -1.87
C GLU A 114 -23.81 -23.06 -2.63
#